data_AF-A0A849WGU5-F1
#
_entry.id   AF-A0A849WGU5-F1
#
_cell.length_a   1.000
_cell.length_b   1.000
_cell.length_c   1.000
_cell.angle_alpha   90.00
_cell.angle_beta   90.00
_cell.angle_gamma   90.00
#
_symmetry.space_group_name_H-M   'P 1'
#
loop_
_entity.id
_entity.type
_entity.pdbx_description
1 polymer ?
#
loop_
_entity_poly.entity_id
_entity_poly.type
_entity_poly.pdbx_seq_one_letter_code
_entity_poly.pdbx_strand_id
1 'polypeptide(L)'
;MDILNYYQKIWPVTKNCFSSHARFFIATHKQELLARGWNPNTHPLVEVLELPENLDMPNFLQERTCHDGYEVFLPIVGRNNNTVLFPFDCEIFLDNENHKIYTDRSFHNNMLENHIKPVCDLLETQLMQHNIPYIIDYTPSGFHLLFLAQRNTSAWQELAKIGYLEEEMQKFISTQDSNDVKRKVLVDQETALVFSGMGRLAEYLCLLLFKKYNMQKPSIPAAVCDSIPRCINLDLSWAGDSAIMRCMRSLAGAHRKKYDRYNVPGEPLVDVIYSYYDGKERLSLKQGSSQVASTSIGETNISHIIEAMWNKEQAANISLQYQGIVPRANDSIISLIEQYKKSKLYAFHQDFDSKESLHEGEGIYRFHHDSRLDKEARNRLYYPVPAFLQPMVLRRFIKHCFSIGWHPKHIGNGIRDIYKQNEFRFPFHKYPPETKANFYARLYSAMAMNPSLVE
;
A
#
# COMPACT_ATOMS: atom_id res chain seq x y z
N MET A 1 -4.13 30.21 2.04
CA MET A 1 -3.12 29.52 2.87
C MET A 1 -2.16 28.82 1.93
N ASP A 2 -0.86 29.12 2.00
CA ASP A 2 0.18 28.35 1.30
C ASP A 2 0.48 27.03 2.02
N ILE A 3 1.35 26.19 1.45
CA ILE A 3 1.65 24.88 2.02
C ILE A 3 2.41 24.92 3.35
N LEU A 4 3.25 25.93 3.59
CA LEU A 4 4.02 26.04 4.83
C LEU A 4 3.11 26.38 6.01
N ASN A 5 2.22 27.37 5.82
CA ASN A 5 1.20 27.73 6.79
C ASN A 5 0.22 26.57 7.05
N TYR A 6 -0.10 25.79 6.02
CA TYR A 6 -0.89 24.56 6.17
C TYR A 6 -0.20 23.57 7.11
N TYR A 7 1.06 23.22 6.85
CA TYR A 7 1.80 22.28 7.67
C TYR A 7 2.05 22.77 9.09
N GLN A 8 2.31 24.06 9.30
CA GLN A 8 2.39 24.64 10.64
C GLN A 8 1.08 24.44 11.41
N LYS A 9 -0.06 24.65 10.74
CA LYS A 9 -1.38 24.49 11.34
C LYS A 9 -1.70 23.03 11.68
N ILE A 10 -1.40 22.08 10.81
CA ILE A 10 -1.69 20.65 11.03
C ILE A 10 -0.59 19.89 11.76
N TRP A 11 0.50 20.55 12.17
CA TRP A 11 1.65 19.91 12.81
C TRP A 11 1.30 18.96 13.96
N PRO A 12 0.35 19.27 14.87
CA PRO A 12 -0.02 18.33 15.92
C PRO A 12 -0.50 16.97 15.38
N VAL A 13 -1.28 16.98 14.28
CA VAL A 13 -1.80 15.78 13.62
C VAL A 13 -0.66 14.99 12.98
N THR A 14 0.18 15.67 12.18
CA THR A 14 1.32 15.04 11.51
C THR A 14 2.29 14.44 12.53
N LYS A 15 2.67 15.19 13.56
CA LYS A 15 3.58 14.73 14.62
C LYS A 15 3.06 13.46 15.30
N ASN A 16 1.79 13.46 15.73
CA ASN A 16 1.19 12.35 16.46
C ASN A 16 1.18 11.03 15.66
N CYS A 17 1.17 11.12 14.33
CA CYS A 17 1.26 9.98 13.44
C CYS A 17 2.59 9.22 13.62
N PHE A 18 3.69 9.94 13.86
CA PHE A 18 5.03 9.37 14.03
C PHE A 18 5.33 8.98 15.49
N SER A 19 4.85 9.75 16.47
CA SER A 19 5.29 9.71 17.88
C SER A 19 5.32 8.32 18.52
N SER A 20 4.34 7.46 18.23
CA SER A 20 4.21 6.15 18.88
C SER A 20 4.70 4.96 18.03
N HIS A 21 5.23 5.25 16.84
CA HIS A 21 5.54 4.23 15.84
C HIS A 21 6.94 4.39 15.25
N ALA A 22 7.26 5.55 14.68
CA ALA A 22 8.37 5.67 13.74
C ALA A 22 9.75 5.81 14.42
N ARG A 23 10.75 5.09 13.87
CA ARG A 23 12.18 5.28 14.19
C ARG A 23 12.86 6.26 13.25
N PHE A 24 12.38 6.34 12.02
CA PHE A 24 12.87 7.24 10.99
C PHE A 24 11.67 7.75 10.20
N PHE A 25 11.90 8.75 9.38
CA PHE A 25 10.95 9.15 8.35
C PHE A 25 11.68 9.34 7.03
N ILE A 26 10.91 9.33 5.95
CA ILE A 26 11.42 9.73 4.64
C ILE A 26 10.80 11.07 4.31
N ALA A 27 11.61 12.01 3.84
CA ALA A 27 11.17 13.34 3.45
C ALA A 27 11.53 13.57 1.98
N THR A 28 10.60 14.06 1.18
CA THR A 28 10.89 14.37 -0.23
C THR A 28 9.96 15.44 -0.80
N HIS A 29 10.39 16.06 -1.88
CA HIS A 29 9.56 16.86 -2.77
C HIS A 29 9.35 16.21 -4.14
N LYS A 30 9.71 14.93 -4.32
CA LYS A 30 9.50 14.15 -5.55
C LYS A 30 9.18 12.69 -5.22
N GLN A 31 7.88 12.35 -5.18
CA GLN A 31 7.41 11.02 -4.79
C GLN A 31 7.99 9.88 -5.66
N GLU A 32 8.23 10.10 -6.95
CA GLU A 32 8.76 9.08 -7.87
C GLU A 32 10.17 8.58 -7.51
N LEU A 33 10.94 9.38 -6.76
CA LEU A 33 12.29 9.00 -6.32
C LEU A 33 12.28 7.94 -5.21
N LEU A 34 11.16 7.79 -4.49
CA LEU A 34 10.97 6.73 -3.49
C LEU A 34 10.91 5.34 -4.16
N ALA A 35 10.21 5.25 -5.29
CA ALA A 35 10.01 4.00 -6.03
C ALA A 35 11.31 3.50 -6.71
N ARG A 36 12.22 4.41 -7.07
CA ARG A 36 13.48 4.09 -7.76
C ARG A 36 14.61 3.63 -6.85
N GLY A 37 14.34 3.51 -5.54
CA GLY A 37 15.35 3.13 -4.57
C GLY A 37 16.40 4.22 -4.43
N TRP A 38 16.11 5.21 -3.58
CA TRP A 38 16.99 6.34 -3.25
C TRP A 38 18.49 6.04 -3.30
N ASN A 39 19.25 6.93 -3.94
CA ASN A 39 20.71 6.97 -3.85
C ASN A 39 21.12 8.40 -3.47
N PRO A 40 21.78 8.61 -2.31
CA PRO A 40 22.15 9.94 -1.82
C PRO A 40 22.98 10.75 -2.82
N ASN A 41 23.82 10.07 -3.60
CA ASN A 41 24.75 10.71 -4.53
C ASN A 41 24.08 11.19 -5.82
N THR A 42 22.86 10.71 -6.10
CA THR A 42 22.15 11.05 -7.35
C THR A 42 20.80 11.72 -7.09
N HIS A 43 20.24 11.58 -5.88
CA HIS A 43 18.89 12.01 -5.53
C HIS A 43 18.92 12.78 -4.18
N PRO A 44 19.53 13.99 -4.13
CA PRO A 44 19.59 14.82 -2.92
C PRO A 44 18.21 15.31 -2.44
N LEU A 45 17.16 14.98 -3.18
CA LEU A 45 15.78 15.45 -3.04
C LEU A 45 14.90 14.47 -2.22
N VAL A 46 15.49 13.38 -1.74
CA VAL A 46 14.89 12.41 -0.81
C VAL A 46 15.86 12.27 0.35
N GLU A 47 15.35 12.37 1.57
CA GLU A 47 16.12 12.23 2.80
C GLU A 47 15.52 11.12 3.64
N VAL A 48 16.35 10.27 4.24
CA VAL A 48 15.94 9.28 5.24
C VAL A 48 16.62 9.67 6.54
N LEU A 49 15.85 10.15 7.51
CA LEU A 49 16.38 10.72 8.74
C LEU A 49 15.86 9.95 9.95
N GLU A 50 16.76 9.65 10.88
CA GLU A 50 16.38 9.05 12.15
C GLU A 50 15.63 10.05 13.03
N LEU A 51 14.61 9.55 13.72
CA LEU A 51 13.81 10.31 14.66
C LEU A 51 14.35 10.08 16.07
N PRO A 52 14.51 11.15 16.88
CA PRO A 52 14.79 10.99 18.30
C PRO A 52 13.64 10.23 18.98
N GLU A 53 13.89 9.69 20.18
CA GLU A 53 12.84 9.03 20.97
C GLU A 53 11.73 10.00 21.38
N ASN A 54 12.10 11.25 21.68
CA ASN A 54 11.14 12.29 22.03
C ASN A 54 10.99 13.30 20.87
N LEU A 55 9.79 13.40 20.31
CA LEU A 55 9.45 14.35 19.24
C LEU A 55 8.95 15.72 19.75
N ASP A 56 8.96 15.98 21.06
CA ASP A 56 8.49 17.23 21.66
C ASP A 56 9.45 18.43 21.47
N MET A 57 10.69 18.18 21.02
CA MET A 57 11.63 19.22 20.63
C MET A 57 11.55 19.50 19.13
N PRO A 58 11.89 20.73 18.65
CA PRO A 58 12.11 20.98 17.23
C PRO A 58 13.05 19.90 16.70
N ASN A 59 12.53 19.08 15.81
CA ASN A 59 13.23 17.94 15.26
C ASN A 59 13.23 18.06 13.74
N PHE A 60 14.08 17.25 13.10
CA PHE A 60 14.19 17.24 11.65
C PHE A 60 12.85 17.03 10.94
N LEU A 61 11.89 16.32 11.56
CA LEU A 61 10.55 16.16 10.98
C LEU A 61 9.81 17.50 10.94
N GLN A 62 9.78 18.29 12.00
CA GLN A 62 9.14 19.61 11.97
C GLN A 62 9.82 20.54 10.98
N GLU A 63 11.16 20.55 10.93
CA GLU A 63 11.94 21.35 9.99
C GLU A 63 11.59 21.00 8.54
N ARG A 64 11.72 19.72 8.15
CA ARG A 64 11.43 19.29 6.79
C ARG A 64 9.96 19.50 6.41
N THR A 65 9.03 19.32 7.32
CA THR A 65 7.60 19.42 7.00
C THR A 65 7.10 20.87 7.04
N CYS A 66 7.28 21.56 8.17
CA CYS A 66 6.69 22.89 8.41
C CYS A 66 7.52 24.04 7.82
N HIS A 67 8.84 23.88 7.68
CA HIS A 67 9.71 24.94 7.13
C HIS A 67 10.06 24.70 5.66
N ASP A 68 10.42 23.46 5.30
CA ASP A 68 10.80 23.14 3.91
C ASP A 68 9.62 22.66 3.04
N GLY A 69 8.48 22.33 3.66
CA GLY A 69 7.27 21.90 2.97
C GLY A 69 7.32 20.48 2.41
N TYR A 70 8.23 19.62 2.86
CA TYR A 70 8.41 18.27 2.30
C TYR A 70 7.18 17.40 2.56
N GLU A 71 6.92 16.46 1.66
CA GLU A 71 6.08 15.31 1.98
C GLU A 71 6.88 14.36 2.86
N VAL A 72 6.23 13.85 3.91
CA VAL A 72 6.86 12.94 4.86
C VAL A 72 6.13 11.61 4.90
N PHE A 73 6.89 10.53 5.04
CA PHE A 73 6.40 9.16 4.95
C PHE A 73 6.79 8.38 6.19
N LEU A 74 5.81 7.67 6.76
CA LEU A 74 5.94 6.76 7.87
C LEU A 74 6.52 5.43 7.39
N PRO A 75 7.51 4.85 8.10
CA PRO A 75 7.96 3.50 7.81
C PRO A 75 6.85 2.49 8.09
N ILE A 76 6.91 1.31 7.48
CA ILE A 76 5.99 0.23 7.86
C ILE A 76 6.38 -0.42 9.19
N VAL A 77 7.67 -0.63 9.41
CA VAL A 77 8.16 -1.20 10.66
C VAL A 77 8.47 -0.10 11.65
N GLY A 78 7.86 -0.20 12.82
CA GLY A 78 8.05 0.74 13.90
C GLY A 78 9.37 0.57 14.63
N ARG A 79 9.62 1.50 15.56
CA ARG A 79 10.79 1.54 16.42
C ARG A 79 10.96 0.22 17.17
N ASN A 80 12.20 -0.29 17.14
CA ASN A 80 12.60 -1.53 17.82
C ASN A 80 11.73 -2.73 17.45
N ASN A 81 11.17 -2.77 16.23
CA ASN A 81 10.29 -3.84 15.77
C ASN A 81 9.02 -4.02 16.64
N ASN A 82 8.59 -2.98 17.36
CA ASN A 82 7.48 -3.08 18.31
C ASN A 82 6.09 -2.98 17.67
N THR A 83 6.02 -2.47 16.45
CA THR A 83 4.76 -2.32 15.71
C THR A 83 4.99 -2.54 14.23
N VAL A 84 3.97 -3.03 13.54
CA VAL A 84 3.90 -3.08 12.08
C VAL A 84 2.67 -2.31 11.64
N LEU A 85 2.85 -1.38 10.71
CA LEU A 85 1.78 -0.63 10.07
C LEU A 85 1.11 -1.51 9.01
N PHE A 86 -0.22 -1.56 9.03
CA PHE A 86 -1.02 -2.09 7.94
C PHE A 86 -1.42 -0.93 7.03
N PRO A 87 -0.82 -0.81 5.84
CA PRO A 87 -1.30 0.10 4.81
C PRO A 87 -2.30 -0.61 3.90
N PHE A 88 -3.46 -0.01 3.67
CA PHE A 88 -4.29 -0.34 2.51
C PHE A 88 -4.40 0.89 1.65
N ASP A 89 -3.96 0.79 0.40
CA ASP A 89 -3.97 1.89 -0.55
C ASP A 89 -4.93 1.56 -1.69
N CYS A 90 -5.79 2.53 -2.00
CA CYS A 90 -6.78 2.43 -3.06
C CYS A 90 -6.77 3.73 -3.84
N GLU A 91 -6.41 3.69 -5.11
CA GLU A 91 -6.33 4.86 -5.99
C GLU A 91 -7.16 4.66 -7.26
N ILE A 92 -7.67 5.74 -7.84
CA ILE A 92 -8.21 5.71 -9.19
C ILE A 92 -7.07 5.82 -10.21
N PHE A 93 -7.11 4.96 -11.22
CA PHE A 93 -6.17 4.95 -12.33
C PHE A 93 -6.93 5.01 -13.65
N LEU A 94 -6.67 6.05 -14.44
CA LEU A 94 -7.41 6.46 -15.63
C LEU A 94 -6.49 6.69 -16.84
N ASP A 95 -5.29 6.12 -16.81
CA ASP A 95 -4.27 6.25 -17.85
C ASP A 95 -4.05 7.72 -18.25
N ASN A 96 -4.38 8.11 -19.49
CA ASN A 96 -4.18 9.47 -20.00
C ASN A 96 -5.05 10.54 -19.31
N GLU A 97 -6.15 10.17 -18.65
CA GLU A 97 -7.06 11.12 -18.00
C GLU A 97 -6.72 11.37 -16.53
N ASN A 98 -5.71 10.69 -15.97
CA ASN A 98 -5.38 10.79 -14.55
C ASN A 98 -5.06 12.22 -14.10
N HIS A 99 -4.51 13.05 -14.98
CA HIS A 99 -4.21 14.45 -14.68
C HIS A 99 -5.48 15.26 -14.34
N LYS A 100 -6.66 14.87 -14.85
CA LYS A 100 -7.94 15.57 -14.61
C LYS A 100 -8.36 15.56 -13.14
N ILE A 101 -7.97 14.53 -12.39
CA ILE A 101 -8.15 14.46 -10.93
C ILE A 101 -7.53 15.68 -10.22
N TYR A 102 -6.49 16.29 -10.81
CA TYR A 102 -5.73 17.38 -10.22
C TYR A 102 -5.99 18.75 -10.85
N THR A 103 -6.74 18.79 -11.94
CA THR A 103 -7.01 20.02 -12.71
C THR A 103 -8.48 20.38 -12.79
N ASP A 104 -9.39 19.41 -12.64
CA ASP A 104 -10.83 19.61 -12.75
C ASP A 104 -11.54 19.13 -11.48
N ARG A 105 -12.04 20.09 -10.69
CA ARG A 105 -12.73 19.82 -9.42
C ARG A 105 -14.04 19.05 -9.60
N SER A 106 -14.78 19.29 -10.68
CA SER A 106 -16.04 18.58 -10.95
C SER A 106 -15.76 17.12 -11.30
N PHE A 107 -14.76 16.89 -12.16
CA PHE A 107 -14.30 15.55 -12.51
C PHE A 107 -13.77 14.81 -11.27
N HIS A 108 -12.93 15.47 -10.46
CA HIS A 108 -12.39 14.92 -9.23
C HIS A 108 -13.50 14.51 -8.25
N ASN A 109 -14.48 15.38 -7.98
CA ASN A 109 -15.64 15.06 -7.14
C ASN A 109 -16.39 13.84 -7.68
N ASN A 110 -16.69 13.82 -8.99
CA ASN A 110 -17.42 12.72 -9.61
C ASN A 110 -16.68 11.38 -9.46
N MET A 111 -15.35 11.36 -9.63
CA MET A 111 -14.54 10.16 -9.51
C MET A 111 -14.48 9.63 -8.08
N LEU A 112 -14.25 10.50 -7.09
CA LEU A 112 -14.15 10.06 -5.71
C LEU A 112 -15.51 9.63 -5.13
N GLU A 113 -16.57 10.39 -5.38
CA GLU A 113 -17.91 10.08 -4.84
C GLU A 113 -18.50 8.80 -5.43
N ASN A 114 -18.39 8.61 -6.75
CA ASN A 114 -19.08 7.51 -7.43
C ASN A 114 -18.26 6.22 -7.53
N HIS A 115 -16.94 6.28 -7.34
CA HIS A 115 -16.07 5.12 -7.56
C HIS A 115 -15.15 4.79 -6.37
N ILE A 116 -14.53 5.79 -5.73
CA ILE A 116 -13.67 5.53 -4.57
C ILE A 116 -14.48 5.31 -3.29
N LYS A 117 -15.47 6.17 -3.02
CA LYS A 117 -16.31 6.07 -1.81
C LYS A 117 -16.99 4.69 -1.70
N PRO A 118 -17.60 4.10 -2.75
CA PRO A 118 -18.21 2.78 -2.60
C PRO A 118 -17.21 1.69 -2.21
N VAL A 119 -15.96 1.75 -2.68
CA VAL A 119 -14.90 0.82 -2.27
C VAL A 119 -14.48 1.06 -0.82
N CYS A 120 -14.33 2.32 -0.43
CA CYS A 120 -14.06 2.72 0.95
C CYS A 120 -15.15 2.23 1.92
N ASP A 121 -16.42 2.47 1.60
CA ASP A 121 -17.58 2.05 2.39
C ASP A 121 -17.61 0.52 2.57
N LEU A 122 -17.28 -0.23 1.52
CA LEU A 122 -17.17 -1.69 1.59
C LEU A 122 -16.04 -2.12 2.54
N LEU A 123 -14.87 -1.48 2.48
CA LEU A 123 -13.73 -1.77 3.35
C LEU A 123 -14.04 -1.42 4.81
N GLU A 124 -14.56 -0.21 5.07
CA GLU A 124 -15.00 0.22 6.41
C GLU A 124 -16.00 -0.78 7.00
N THR A 125 -17.00 -1.18 6.21
CA THR A 125 -17.98 -2.18 6.64
C THR A 125 -17.33 -3.50 7.05
N GLN A 126 -16.33 -3.99 6.28
CA GLN A 126 -15.61 -5.21 6.66
C GLN A 126 -14.84 -5.02 7.96
N LEU A 127 -14.09 -3.93 8.13
CA LEU A 127 -13.29 -3.73 9.34
C LEU A 127 -14.15 -3.51 10.59
N MET A 128 -15.23 -2.73 10.47
CA MET A 128 -16.18 -2.50 11.56
C MET A 128 -16.88 -3.79 12.02
N GLN A 129 -17.19 -4.72 11.10
CA GLN A 129 -17.75 -6.04 11.44
C GLN A 129 -16.85 -6.86 12.38
N HIS A 130 -15.54 -6.63 12.34
CA HIS A 130 -14.55 -7.28 13.21
C HIS A 130 -14.09 -6.36 14.35
N ASN A 131 -14.70 -5.18 14.52
CA ASN A 131 -14.28 -4.14 15.46
C ASN A 131 -12.81 -3.74 15.30
N ILE A 132 -12.27 -3.78 14.08
CA ILE A 132 -10.88 -3.40 13.80
C ILE A 132 -10.80 -1.88 13.77
N PRO A 133 -10.11 -1.23 14.72
CA PRO A 133 -9.85 0.20 14.69
C PRO A 133 -9.04 0.60 13.45
N TYR A 134 -9.33 1.77 12.87
CA TYR A 134 -8.62 2.29 11.71
C TYR A 134 -8.69 3.82 11.65
N ILE A 135 -7.78 4.40 10.86
CA ILE A 135 -7.90 5.78 10.38
C ILE A 135 -7.82 5.77 8.85
N ILE A 136 -8.68 6.57 8.20
CA ILE A 136 -8.68 6.73 6.75
C ILE A 136 -8.31 8.16 6.41
N ASP A 137 -7.29 8.31 5.59
CA ASP A 137 -6.85 9.57 5.01
C ASP A 137 -7.16 9.57 3.52
N TYR A 138 -8.08 10.41 3.10
CA TYR A 138 -8.44 10.51 1.69
C TYR A 138 -7.37 11.31 0.95
N THR A 139 -6.91 10.75 -0.16
CA THR A 139 -5.97 11.40 -1.07
C THR A 139 -6.74 11.92 -2.29
N PRO A 140 -6.19 12.87 -3.05
CA PRO A 140 -6.80 13.30 -4.30
C PRO A 140 -7.11 12.17 -5.29
N SER A 141 -6.41 11.03 -5.24
CA SER A 141 -6.70 9.91 -6.13
C SER A 141 -7.49 8.79 -5.46
N GLY A 142 -7.77 8.86 -4.15
CA GLY A 142 -8.13 7.65 -3.44
C GLY A 142 -8.16 7.80 -1.93
N PHE A 143 -7.71 6.77 -1.23
CA PHE A 143 -7.53 6.81 0.22
C PHE A 143 -6.43 5.85 0.68
N HIS A 144 -5.83 6.19 1.82
CA HIS A 144 -5.04 5.28 2.62
C HIS A 144 -5.84 4.90 3.88
N LEU A 145 -5.89 3.60 4.18
CA LEU A 145 -6.39 3.10 5.45
C LEU A 145 -5.24 2.55 6.27
N LEU A 146 -5.15 2.97 7.54
CA LEU A 146 -4.04 2.65 8.43
C LEU A 146 -4.51 2.10 9.78
N PHE A 147 -3.83 1.07 10.26
CA PHE A 147 -3.82 0.65 11.67
C PHE A 147 -2.50 -0.04 12.01
N LEU A 148 -2.20 -0.19 13.29
CA LEU A 148 -1.00 -0.86 13.79
C LEU A 148 -1.34 -2.24 14.39
N ALA A 149 -0.49 -3.24 14.16
CA ALA A 149 -0.39 -4.37 15.08
C ALA A 149 0.81 -4.16 16.00
N GLN A 150 0.62 -4.43 17.30
CA GLN A 150 1.65 -4.26 18.31
C GLN A 150 2.23 -5.61 18.73
N ARG A 151 3.55 -5.63 18.96
CA ARG A 151 4.27 -6.77 19.51
C ARG A 151 3.72 -7.18 20.88
N ASN A 152 3.87 -8.47 21.21
CA ASN A 152 3.39 -9.09 22.46
C ASN A 152 1.86 -9.12 22.59
N THR A 153 1.13 -9.04 21.48
CA THR A 153 -0.32 -9.29 21.43
C THR A 153 -0.60 -10.66 20.84
N SER A 154 -1.79 -11.21 21.06
CA SER A 154 -2.18 -12.49 20.46
C SER A 154 -2.28 -12.36 18.94
N ALA A 155 -2.80 -11.22 18.46
CA ALA A 155 -2.82 -10.91 17.03
C ALA A 155 -1.45 -10.91 16.38
N TRP A 156 -0.40 -10.43 17.06
CA TRP A 156 0.97 -10.48 16.54
C TRP A 156 1.41 -11.92 16.24
N GLN A 157 1.17 -12.83 17.18
CA GLN A 157 1.51 -14.25 17.02
C GLN A 157 0.69 -14.89 15.91
N GLU A 158 -0.61 -14.59 15.83
CA GLU A 158 -1.49 -15.12 14.79
C GLU A 158 -1.14 -14.60 13.39
N LEU A 159 -0.74 -13.33 13.27
CA LEU A 159 -0.23 -12.75 12.02
C LEU A 159 1.07 -13.46 11.59
N ALA A 160 2.00 -13.69 12.52
CA ALA A 160 3.25 -14.38 12.20
C ALA A 160 3.00 -15.81 11.67
N LYS A 161 2.02 -16.54 12.23
CA LYS A 161 1.66 -17.90 11.81
C LYS A 161 1.12 -18.00 10.38
N ILE A 162 0.48 -16.95 9.88
CA ILE A 162 -0.02 -16.90 8.49
C ILE A 162 0.96 -16.23 7.52
N GLY A 163 2.06 -15.68 8.03
CA GLY A 163 3.13 -15.10 7.24
C GLY A 163 4.06 -16.16 6.65
N TYR A 164 4.69 -15.82 5.54
CA TYR A 164 5.70 -16.65 4.88
C TYR A 164 6.83 -15.78 4.32
N LEU A 165 8.09 -16.20 4.47
CA LEU A 165 9.27 -15.49 3.98
C LEU A 165 10.05 -16.37 3.01
N GLU A 166 10.25 -15.87 1.80
CA GLU A 166 11.16 -16.47 0.81
C GLU A 166 12.61 -16.44 1.30
N GLU A 167 13.45 -17.34 0.79
CA GLU A 167 14.85 -17.48 1.23
C GLU A 167 15.64 -16.18 1.00
N GLU A 168 15.46 -15.54 -0.16
CA GLU A 168 16.11 -14.25 -0.44
C GLU A 168 15.65 -13.15 0.50
N MET A 169 14.37 -13.14 0.92
CA MET A 169 13.88 -12.16 1.89
C MET A 169 14.52 -12.36 3.25
N GLN A 170 14.64 -13.61 3.70
CA GLN A 170 15.29 -13.94 4.98
C GLN A 170 16.75 -13.43 4.99
N LYS A 171 17.50 -13.67 3.90
CA LYS A 171 18.87 -13.13 3.73
C LYS A 171 18.90 -11.61 3.70
N PHE A 172 17.94 -10.99 3.03
CA PHE A 172 17.87 -9.53 2.91
C PHE A 172 17.64 -8.87 4.27
N ILE A 173 16.67 -9.34 5.06
CA ILE A 173 16.34 -8.76 6.37
C ILE A 173 17.41 -9.03 7.43
N SER A 174 18.21 -10.09 7.26
CA SER A 174 19.33 -10.42 8.15
C SER A 174 20.60 -9.63 7.86
N THR A 175 20.63 -8.82 6.79
CA THR A 175 21.82 -8.09 6.36
C THR A 175 21.74 -6.62 6.75
N GLN A 176 22.60 -6.20 7.67
CA GLN A 176 22.74 -4.80 8.09
C GLN A 176 23.51 -4.00 7.03
N ASP A 177 23.14 -2.73 6.86
CA ASP A 177 23.91 -1.76 6.09
C ASP A 177 24.03 -0.46 6.91
N SER A 178 25.24 -0.14 7.36
CA SER A 178 25.50 1.03 8.19
C SER A 178 25.31 2.35 7.45
N ASN A 179 25.34 2.34 6.11
CA ASN A 179 25.15 3.50 5.25
C ASN A 179 23.69 3.71 4.83
N ASP A 180 22.81 2.73 5.06
CA ASP A 180 21.38 2.83 4.79
C ASP A 180 20.60 2.94 6.10
N VAL A 181 20.08 4.14 6.40
CA VAL A 181 19.28 4.39 7.61
C VAL A 181 18.16 3.37 7.80
N LYS A 182 17.52 2.89 6.73
CA LYS A 182 16.44 1.90 6.85
C LYS A 182 16.94 0.55 7.36
N ARG A 183 18.17 0.18 6.97
CA ARG A 183 18.81 -1.12 7.25
C ARG A 183 19.83 -1.09 8.39
N LYS A 184 20.01 0.06 9.05
CA LYS A 184 20.84 0.19 10.26
C LYS A 184 20.34 -0.68 11.40
N VAL A 185 19.02 -0.82 11.55
CA VAL A 185 18.37 -1.67 12.54
C VAL A 185 17.74 -2.86 11.83
N LEU A 186 18.10 -4.06 12.24
CA LEU A 186 17.57 -5.29 11.66
C LEU A 186 16.09 -5.46 12.01
N VAL A 187 15.32 -5.90 11.03
CA VAL A 187 13.97 -6.41 11.26
C VAL A 187 14.08 -7.87 11.63
N ASP A 188 13.66 -8.20 12.84
CA ASP A 188 13.68 -9.59 13.29
C ASP A 188 12.71 -10.47 12.48
N GLN A 189 12.99 -11.76 12.46
CA GLN A 189 12.25 -12.72 11.64
C GLN A 189 10.75 -12.74 11.96
N GLU A 190 10.40 -12.63 13.25
CA GLU A 190 9.01 -12.61 13.71
C GLU A 190 8.27 -11.38 13.14
N THR A 191 8.89 -10.20 13.19
CA THR A 191 8.32 -8.95 12.66
C THR A 191 8.14 -9.00 11.14
N ALA A 192 9.11 -9.59 10.43
CA ALA A 192 9.00 -9.81 9.00
C ALA A 192 7.86 -10.80 8.66
N LEU A 193 7.67 -11.86 9.46
CA LEU A 193 6.53 -12.76 9.32
C LEU A 193 5.21 -12.05 9.59
N VAL A 194 5.12 -11.19 10.61
CA VAL A 194 3.93 -10.38 10.89
C VAL A 194 3.58 -9.47 9.70
N PHE A 195 4.57 -8.79 9.12
CA PHE A 195 4.36 -7.98 7.93
C PHE A 195 3.88 -8.83 6.74
N SER A 196 4.48 -10.01 6.52
CA SER A 196 4.02 -10.95 5.48
C SER A 196 2.58 -11.41 5.73
N GLY A 197 2.23 -11.73 6.98
CA GLY A 197 0.87 -12.11 7.38
C GLY A 197 -0.15 -10.98 7.18
N MET A 198 0.23 -9.74 7.47
CA MET A 198 -0.57 -8.56 7.11
C MET A 198 -0.78 -8.46 5.61
N GLY A 199 0.25 -8.71 4.80
CA GLY A 199 0.13 -8.79 3.34
C GLY A 199 -0.89 -9.85 2.89
N ARG A 200 -0.93 -11.02 3.55
CA ARG A 200 -1.94 -12.05 3.27
C ARG A 200 -3.36 -11.62 3.62
N LEU A 201 -3.55 -10.91 4.74
CA LEU A 201 -4.86 -10.34 5.09
C LEU A 201 -5.27 -9.23 4.14
N ALA A 202 -4.34 -8.37 3.74
CA ALA A 202 -4.59 -7.31 2.76
C ALA A 202 -5.02 -7.91 1.42
N GLU A 203 -4.41 -9.01 1.00
CA GLU A 203 -4.84 -9.76 -0.18
C GLU A 203 -6.24 -10.35 -0.04
N TYR A 204 -6.55 -10.96 1.10
CA TYR A 204 -7.90 -11.45 1.38
C TYR A 204 -8.95 -10.34 1.29
N LEU A 205 -8.73 -9.21 1.98
CA LEU A 205 -9.62 -8.05 1.93
C LEU A 205 -9.73 -7.47 0.52
N CYS A 206 -8.61 -7.33 -0.19
CA CYS A 206 -8.57 -6.82 -1.56
C CYS A 206 -9.41 -7.70 -2.51
N LEU A 207 -9.28 -9.02 -2.44
CA LEU A 207 -10.06 -9.92 -3.28
C LEU A 207 -11.55 -9.92 -2.91
N LEU A 208 -11.90 -9.75 -1.62
CA LEU A 208 -13.29 -9.54 -1.19
C LEU A 208 -13.86 -8.26 -1.80
N LEU A 209 -13.14 -7.15 -1.70
CA LEU A 209 -13.56 -5.85 -2.25
C LEU A 209 -13.66 -5.89 -3.77
N PHE A 210 -12.64 -6.42 -4.44
CA PHE A 210 -12.61 -6.63 -5.89
C PHE A 210 -13.86 -7.37 -6.35
N LYS A 211 -14.22 -8.47 -5.68
CA LYS A 211 -15.43 -9.25 -6.00
C LYS A 211 -16.70 -8.44 -5.75
N LYS A 212 -16.89 -7.93 -4.53
CA LYS A 212 -18.11 -7.23 -4.11
C LYS A 212 -18.39 -5.99 -4.97
N TYR A 213 -17.36 -5.19 -5.25
CA TYR A 213 -17.49 -3.98 -6.08
C TYR A 213 -17.77 -4.33 -7.55
N ASN A 214 -17.00 -5.25 -8.15
CA ASN A 214 -17.19 -5.58 -9.58
C ASN A 214 -18.51 -6.34 -9.86
N MET A 215 -19.08 -7.05 -8.88
CA MET A 215 -20.41 -7.65 -9.01
C MET A 215 -21.52 -6.62 -9.24
N GLN A 216 -21.33 -5.37 -8.80
CA GLN A 216 -22.27 -4.27 -9.04
C GLN A 216 -22.20 -3.73 -10.48
N LYS A 217 -21.28 -4.24 -11.31
CA LYS A 217 -21.03 -3.80 -12.68
C LYS A 217 -20.84 -2.28 -12.79
N PRO A 218 -19.91 -1.69 -12.03
CA PRO A 218 -19.64 -0.26 -12.07
C PRO A 218 -19.08 0.14 -13.44
N SER A 219 -19.24 1.40 -13.81
CA SER A 219 -18.68 1.95 -15.06
C SER A 219 -17.14 1.96 -15.07
N ILE A 220 -16.51 2.03 -13.89
CA ILE A 220 -15.08 1.87 -13.69
C ILE A 220 -14.87 0.65 -12.77
N PRO A 221 -14.31 -0.46 -13.27
CA PRO A 221 -14.09 -1.67 -12.48
C PRO A 221 -12.96 -1.48 -11.47
N ALA A 222 -12.97 -2.25 -10.38
CA ALA A 222 -11.80 -2.43 -9.55
C ALA A 222 -10.80 -3.38 -10.21
N ALA A 223 -9.52 -3.13 -10.02
CA ALA A 223 -8.43 -4.01 -10.40
C ALA A 223 -7.35 -3.99 -9.31
N VAL A 224 -6.52 -5.03 -9.28
CA VAL A 224 -5.45 -5.14 -8.30
C VAL A 224 -4.13 -4.71 -8.95
N CYS A 225 -3.35 -3.87 -8.27
CA CYS A 225 -2.04 -3.36 -8.68
C CYS A 225 -1.99 -2.78 -10.11
N ASP A 226 -2.89 -1.86 -10.48
CA ASP A 226 -2.94 -1.17 -11.78
C ASP A 226 -2.93 -2.13 -12.99
N SER A 227 -3.51 -3.32 -12.83
CA SER A 227 -3.43 -4.37 -13.85
C SER A 227 -4.35 -4.15 -15.07
N ILE A 228 -5.04 -3.02 -15.15
CA ILE A 228 -5.79 -2.52 -16.33
C ILE A 228 -5.72 -0.98 -16.44
N PRO A 229 -5.88 -0.39 -17.64
CA PRO A 229 -5.67 1.05 -17.86
C PRO A 229 -6.67 2.01 -17.19
N ARG A 230 -7.91 1.55 -16.94
CA ARG A 230 -8.97 2.37 -16.35
C ARG A 230 -9.66 1.59 -15.23
N CYS A 231 -9.30 1.87 -13.99
CA CYS A 231 -9.80 1.15 -12.82
C CYS A 231 -9.76 1.93 -11.52
N ILE A 232 -10.43 1.38 -10.52
CA ILE A 232 -10.08 1.57 -9.12
C ILE A 232 -9.00 0.56 -8.76
N ASN A 233 -7.77 1.03 -8.59
CA ASN A 233 -6.63 0.24 -8.21
C ASN A 233 -6.65 -0.05 -6.71
N LEU A 234 -6.79 -1.32 -6.35
CA LEU A 234 -6.51 -1.83 -5.02
C LEU A 234 -5.01 -2.18 -4.97
N ASP A 235 -4.18 -1.28 -4.43
CA ASP A 235 -2.73 -1.43 -4.47
C ASP A 235 -2.23 -2.31 -3.32
N LEU A 236 -1.72 -3.48 -3.68
CA LEU A 236 -1.06 -4.43 -2.78
C LEU A 236 0.42 -4.57 -3.06
N SER A 237 0.99 -3.79 -3.98
CA SER A 237 2.39 -3.90 -4.40
C SER A 237 3.35 -3.77 -3.23
N TRP A 238 2.94 -3.09 -2.15
CA TRP A 238 3.68 -2.99 -0.90
C TRP A 238 3.94 -4.34 -0.23
N ALA A 239 3.01 -5.29 -0.34
CA ALA A 239 3.13 -6.63 0.25
C ALA A 239 4.08 -7.55 -0.54
N GLY A 240 4.46 -7.15 -1.76
CA GLY A 240 5.46 -7.87 -2.58
C GLY A 240 6.91 -7.45 -2.32
N ASP A 241 7.15 -6.53 -1.38
CA ASP A 241 8.46 -5.95 -1.11
C ASP A 241 8.87 -6.18 0.36
N SER A 242 10.10 -5.81 0.73
CA SER A 242 10.55 -5.91 2.12
C SER A 242 9.87 -4.85 3.01
N ALA A 243 9.48 -5.27 4.21
CA ALA A 243 8.95 -4.40 5.27
C ALA A 243 9.86 -3.18 5.55
N ILE A 244 11.19 -3.37 5.44
CA ILE A 244 12.21 -2.33 5.68
C ILE A 244 12.12 -1.20 4.65
N MET A 245 11.80 -1.53 3.41
CA MET A 245 11.88 -0.58 2.31
C MET A 245 10.61 0.26 2.16
N ARG A 246 9.49 -0.25 2.66
CA ARG A 246 8.18 0.35 2.49
C ARG A 246 7.89 1.45 3.52
N CYS A 247 7.11 2.41 3.05
CA CYS A 247 6.62 3.53 3.80
C CYS A 247 5.26 3.96 3.26
N MET A 248 4.48 4.66 4.07
CA MET A 248 3.19 5.23 3.72
C MET A 248 3.21 6.73 3.97
N ARG A 249 2.51 7.53 3.14
CA ARG A 249 2.45 8.99 3.35
C ARG A 249 1.81 9.28 4.71
N SER A 250 2.30 10.32 5.40
CA SER A 250 1.70 10.78 6.65
C SER A 250 0.28 11.29 6.45
N LEU A 251 -0.53 11.16 7.51
CA LEU A 251 -1.88 11.72 7.58
C LEU A 251 -1.90 13.22 7.25
N ALA A 252 -2.92 13.65 6.52
CA ALA A 252 -3.14 15.04 6.11
C ALA A 252 -1.94 15.64 5.35
N GLY A 253 -1.17 14.82 4.64
CA GLY A 253 0.01 15.25 3.89
C GLY A 253 -0.31 16.12 2.67
N ALA A 254 0.68 16.86 2.17
CA ALA A 254 0.58 17.46 0.83
C ALA A 254 0.64 16.37 -0.24
N HIS A 255 -0.01 16.63 -1.37
CA HIS A 255 -0.04 15.73 -2.50
C HIS A 255 0.50 16.41 -3.78
N ARG A 256 1.80 16.25 -4.02
CA ARG A 256 2.57 16.95 -5.06
C ARG A 256 2.52 16.30 -6.44
N LYS A 257 1.86 15.14 -6.62
CA LYS A 257 1.73 14.49 -7.96
C LYS A 257 1.24 15.47 -9.05
N LYS A 258 0.39 16.43 -8.70
CA LYS A 258 -0.06 17.52 -9.60
C LYS A 258 1.10 18.19 -10.34
N TYR A 259 2.12 18.60 -9.59
CA TYR A 259 3.31 19.24 -10.14
C TYR A 259 4.33 18.20 -10.60
N ASP A 260 4.70 17.26 -9.74
CA ASP A 260 5.84 16.35 -9.97
C ASP A 260 5.62 15.40 -11.15
N ARG A 261 4.39 14.89 -11.31
CA ARG A 261 4.05 13.87 -12.31
C ARG A 261 3.35 14.45 -13.53
N TYR A 262 2.45 15.41 -13.33
CA TYR A 262 1.64 15.98 -14.41
C TYR A 262 2.09 17.37 -14.87
N ASN A 263 3.12 17.94 -14.25
CA ASN A 263 3.67 19.25 -14.58
C ASN A 263 2.61 20.37 -14.61
N VAL A 264 1.59 20.26 -13.75
CA VAL A 264 0.52 21.25 -13.62
C VAL A 264 0.95 22.28 -12.57
N PRO A 265 1.06 23.56 -12.94
CA PRO A 265 1.49 24.59 -12.00
C PRO A 265 0.46 24.87 -10.89
N GLY A 266 0.95 25.43 -9.79
CA GLY A 266 0.15 25.84 -8.65
C GLY A 266 0.41 25.00 -7.40
N GLU A 267 -0.26 25.38 -6.31
CA GLU A 267 -0.13 24.69 -5.03
C GLU A 267 -0.61 23.24 -5.09
N PRO A 268 0.01 22.33 -4.32
CA PRO A 268 -0.45 20.94 -4.22
C PRO A 268 -1.84 20.87 -3.60
N LEU A 269 -2.58 19.81 -3.94
CA LEU A 269 -3.73 19.38 -3.16
C LEU A 269 -3.24 18.78 -1.84
N VAL A 270 -4.13 18.60 -0.88
CA VAL A 270 -3.80 18.01 0.41
C VAL A 270 -4.71 16.84 0.71
N ASP A 271 -4.17 15.86 1.42
CA ASP A 271 -4.94 14.74 1.95
C ASP A 271 -5.81 15.25 3.13
N VAL A 272 -6.97 14.62 3.34
CA VAL A 272 -7.93 15.01 4.39
C VAL A 272 -8.40 13.77 5.14
N ILE A 273 -8.30 13.81 6.47
CA ILE A 273 -8.76 12.70 7.31
C ILE A 273 -10.28 12.55 7.16
N TYR A 274 -10.67 11.39 6.64
CA TYR A 274 -12.05 11.10 6.26
C TYR A 274 -12.84 10.51 7.40
N SER A 275 -12.28 9.49 8.05
CA SER A 275 -12.89 8.84 9.20
C SER A 275 -11.85 8.23 10.13
N TYR A 276 -12.28 8.04 11.37
CA TYR A 276 -11.55 7.34 12.40
C TYR A 276 -12.52 6.41 13.12
N TYR A 277 -12.13 5.16 13.34
CA TYR A 277 -12.89 4.18 14.11
C TYR A 277 -12.02 3.62 15.21
N ASP A 278 -12.48 3.65 16.46
CA ASP A 278 -11.72 3.18 17.63
C ASP A 278 -12.03 1.72 18.02
N GLY A 279 -12.84 1.02 17.23
CA GLY A 279 -13.37 -0.30 17.55
C GLY A 279 -14.76 -0.28 18.20
N LYS A 280 -15.32 0.91 18.45
CA LYS A 280 -16.68 1.11 19.01
C LYS A 280 -17.45 2.20 18.29
N GLU A 281 -16.82 3.34 18.08
CA GLU A 281 -17.43 4.54 17.52
C GLU A 281 -16.67 5.01 16.28
N ARG A 282 -17.42 5.35 15.24
CA ARG A 282 -16.89 5.92 14.00
C ARG A 282 -17.10 7.42 14.00
N LEU A 283 -16.01 8.16 13.91
CA LEU A 283 -15.98 9.61 13.79
C LEU A 283 -15.74 10.00 12.33
N SER A 284 -16.54 10.93 11.83
CA SER A 284 -16.37 11.52 10.50
C SER A 284 -17.09 12.87 10.43
N LEU A 285 -16.86 13.62 9.35
CA LEU A 285 -17.58 14.86 9.09
C LEU A 285 -19.03 14.56 8.67
N LYS A 286 -20.00 14.90 9.49
CA LYS A 286 -21.43 14.63 9.22
C LYS A 286 -22.01 15.56 8.16
N GLN A 287 -22.96 15.07 7.34
CA GLN A 287 -23.71 15.89 6.38
C GLN A 287 -24.35 17.11 7.08
N GLY A 288 -24.13 18.31 6.52
CA GLY A 288 -24.63 19.57 7.09
C GLY A 288 -23.90 20.06 8.34
N SER A 289 -22.84 19.38 8.78
CA SER A 289 -21.98 19.77 9.91
C SER A 289 -20.63 20.31 9.44
N SER A 290 -20.04 21.19 10.25
CA SER A 290 -18.62 21.59 10.17
C SER A 290 -17.74 20.87 11.20
N GLN A 291 -18.37 20.04 12.05
CA GLN A 291 -17.71 19.30 13.13
C GLN A 291 -17.71 17.79 12.84
N VAL A 292 -16.58 17.16 13.15
CA VAL A 292 -16.39 15.71 13.22
C VAL A 292 -17.11 15.19 14.45
N ALA A 293 -17.96 14.19 14.26
CA ALA A 293 -18.74 13.57 15.33
C ALA A 293 -19.02 12.10 15.01
N SER A 294 -19.64 11.41 15.97
CA SER A 294 -20.19 10.07 15.77
C SER A 294 -21.10 10.01 14.54
N THR A 295 -20.72 9.22 13.55
CA THR A 295 -21.32 9.25 12.21
C THR A 295 -21.28 7.86 11.57
N SER A 296 -22.44 7.37 11.12
CA SER A 296 -22.50 6.14 10.31
C SER A 296 -21.88 6.35 8.91
N ILE A 297 -21.49 5.26 8.23
CA ILE A 297 -20.85 5.33 6.90
C ILE A 297 -21.68 6.16 5.88
N GLY A 298 -23.00 6.02 5.92
CA GLY A 298 -23.91 6.71 5.00
C GLY A 298 -24.14 8.20 5.31
N GLU A 299 -23.80 8.66 6.51
CA GLU A 299 -23.99 10.05 6.95
C GLU A 299 -22.75 10.95 6.72
N THR A 300 -21.63 10.38 6.25
CA THR A 300 -20.40 11.13 5.99
C THR A 300 -20.56 12.09 4.81
N ASN A 301 -20.19 13.36 5.04
CA ASN A 301 -20.14 14.42 4.05
C ASN A 301 -18.89 14.32 3.16
N ILE A 302 -18.89 13.33 2.27
CA ILE A 302 -17.78 13.10 1.33
C ILE A 302 -17.52 14.34 0.46
N SER A 303 -18.56 15.03 0.01
CA SER A 303 -18.42 16.18 -0.88
C SER A 303 -17.60 17.28 -0.21
N HIS A 304 -17.89 17.61 1.05
CA HIS A 304 -17.12 18.62 1.79
C HIS A 304 -15.67 18.17 2.04
N ILE A 305 -15.42 16.87 2.24
CA ILE A 305 -14.05 16.34 2.39
C ILE A 305 -13.26 16.51 1.08
N ILE A 306 -13.84 16.18 -0.07
CA ILE A 306 -13.18 16.34 -1.37
C ILE A 306 -12.97 17.83 -1.68
N GLU A 307 -13.96 18.66 -1.40
CA GLU A 307 -13.85 20.11 -1.56
C GLU A 307 -12.71 20.70 -0.71
N ALA A 308 -12.53 20.20 0.51
CA ALA A 308 -11.46 20.63 1.41
C ALA A 308 -10.07 20.30 0.87
N MET A 309 -9.88 19.24 0.06
CA MET A 309 -8.58 18.96 -0.59
C MET A 309 -8.09 20.11 -1.49
N TRP A 310 -9.03 20.90 -2.03
CA TRP A 310 -8.75 22.09 -2.84
C TRP A 310 -8.56 23.36 -1.98
N ASN A 311 -8.94 23.32 -0.71
CA ASN A 311 -8.87 24.43 0.23
C ASN A 311 -8.13 24.03 1.51
N LYS A 312 -6.83 24.31 1.54
CA LYS A 312 -5.92 23.98 2.66
C LYS A 312 -6.41 24.46 4.03
N GLU A 313 -7.11 25.59 4.10
CA GLU A 313 -7.63 26.07 5.37
C GLU A 313 -8.77 25.20 5.88
N GLN A 314 -9.69 24.79 5.00
CA GLN A 314 -10.76 23.85 5.32
C GLN A 314 -10.20 22.46 5.63
N ALA A 315 -9.26 21.95 4.83
CA ALA A 315 -8.58 20.68 5.10
C ALA A 315 -7.93 20.69 6.49
N ALA A 316 -7.19 21.76 6.83
CA ALA A 316 -6.58 21.88 8.15
C ALA A 316 -7.61 21.92 9.27
N ASN A 317 -8.71 22.67 9.09
CA ASN A 317 -9.79 22.75 10.08
C ASN A 317 -10.50 21.41 10.31
N ILE A 318 -10.64 20.58 9.27
CA ILE A 318 -11.21 19.23 9.40
C ILE A 318 -10.19 18.31 10.09
N SER A 319 -8.97 18.23 9.57
CA SER A 319 -7.94 17.31 10.07
C SER A 319 -7.56 17.59 11.53
N LEU A 320 -7.58 18.85 11.99
CA LEU A 320 -7.30 19.23 13.39
C LEU A 320 -8.34 18.71 14.41
N GLN A 321 -9.50 18.26 13.96
CA GLN A 321 -10.51 17.66 14.84
C GLN A 321 -10.20 16.19 15.16
N TYR A 322 -9.18 15.62 14.50
CA TYR A 322 -8.66 14.30 14.79
C TYR A 322 -7.34 14.40 15.56
N GLN A 323 -7.02 13.37 16.35
CA GLN A 323 -5.77 13.33 17.12
C GLN A 323 -4.53 13.07 16.26
N GLY A 324 -4.70 12.53 15.04
CA GLY A 324 -3.58 12.14 14.17
C GLY A 324 -2.83 10.87 14.62
N ILE A 325 -3.39 10.10 15.56
CA ILE A 325 -2.80 8.84 16.03
C ILE A 325 -3.32 7.69 15.16
N VAL A 326 -2.41 6.89 14.60
CA VAL A 326 -2.78 5.64 13.93
C VAL A 326 -3.23 4.63 15.00
N PRO A 327 -4.46 4.12 14.95
CA PRO A 327 -4.98 3.27 16.02
C PRO A 327 -4.35 1.88 15.98
N ARG A 328 -4.38 1.20 17.13
CA ARG A 328 -3.82 -0.14 17.29
C ARG A 328 -4.96 -1.15 17.23
N ALA A 329 -4.91 -2.02 16.24
CA ALA A 329 -5.95 -3.02 16.06
C ALA A 329 -5.75 -4.22 16.99
N ASN A 330 -4.52 -4.67 17.22
CA ASN A 330 -4.20 -5.74 18.16
C ASN A 330 -5.18 -6.93 18.00
N ASP A 331 -5.74 -7.44 19.09
CA ASP A 331 -6.58 -8.64 19.12
C ASP A 331 -7.90 -8.52 18.35
N SER A 332 -8.33 -7.32 17.95
CA SER A 332 -9.51 -7.15 17.07
C SER A 332 -9.34 -7.81 15.69
N ILE A 333 -8.09 -7.93 15.21
CA ILE A 333 -7.79 -8.54 13.91
C ILE A 333 -8.02 -10.06 13.93
N ILE A 334 -8.01 -10.71 15.10
CA ILE A 334 -8.07 -12.18 15.22
C ILE A 334 -9.31 -12.75 14.52
N SER A 335 -10.46 -12.08 14.67
CA SER A 335 -11.70 -12.51 14.01
C SER A 335 -11.57 -12.54 12.48
N LEU A 336 -10.90 -11.54 11.90
CA LEU A 336 -10.60 -11.49 10.47
C LEU A 336 -9.57 -12.55 10.05
N ILE A 337 -8.56 -12.81 10.88
CA ILE A 337 -7.57 -13.88 10.64
C ILE A 337 -8.26 -15.24 10.59
N GLU A 338 -9.16 -15.52 11.52
CA GLU A 338 -9.91 -16.78 11.56
C GLU A 338 -10.87 -16.92 10.38
N GLN A 339 -11.46 -15.81 9.91
CA GLN A 339 -12.25 -15.81 8.68
C GLN A 339 -11.36 -16.13 7.47
N TYR A 340 -10.20 -15.47 7.35
CA TYR A 340 -9.24 -15.75 6.30
C TYR A 340 -8.78 -17.22 6.31
N LYS A 341 -8.42 -17.78 7.47
CA LYS A 341 -8.01 -19.20 7.62
C LYS A 341 -9.08 -20.19 7.17
N LYS A 342 -10.36 -19.83 7.25
CA LYS A 342 -11.49 -20.65 6.78
C LYS A 342 -11.73 -20.53 5.26
N SER A 343 -11.16 -19.51 4.61
CA SER A 343 -11.35 -19.27 3.18
C SER A 343 -10.53 -20.24 2.32
N LYS A 344 -10.98 -20.44 1.08
CA LYS A 344 -10.22 -21.24 0.10
C LYS A 344 -8.94 -20.52 -0.35
N LEU A 345 -8.87 -19.19 -0.19
CA LEU A 345 -7.65 -18.42 -0.43
C LEU A 345 -6.53 -18.83 0.55
N TYR A 346 -6.84 -19.10 1.82
CA TYR A 346 -5.84 -19.58 2.76
C TYR A 346 -5.29 -20.96 2.35
N ALA A 347 -6.16 -21.89 1.95
CA ALA A 347 -5.74 -23.19 1.43
C ALA A 347 -4.84 -23.04 0.18
N PHE A 348 -5.19 -22.14 -0.74
CA PHE A 348 -4.36 -21.80 -1.89
C PHE A 348 -2.99 -21.23 -1.48
N HIS A 349 -2.93 -20.37 -0.47
CA HIS A 349 -1.66 -19.86 0.06
C HIS A 349 -0.81 -20.95 0.68
N GLN A 350 -1.39 -21.87 1.45
CA GLN A 350 -0.67 -23.01 2.03
C GLN A 350 -0.12 -23.93 0.93
N ASP A 351 -0.88 -24.22 -0.12
CA ASP A 351 -0.41 -24.98 -1.28
C ASP A 351 0.73 -24.26 -2.01
N PHE A 352 0.59 -22.94 -2.23
CA PHE A 352 1.65 -22.11 -2.82
C PHE A 352 2.95 -22.17 -2.00
N ASP A 353 2.86 -21.96 -0.69
CA ASP A 353 4.00 -21.80 0.21
C ASP A 353 4.68 -23.15 0.52
N SER A 354 3.92 -24.26 0.52
CA SER A 354 4.46 -25.61 0.72
C SER A 354 5.10 -26.23 -0.53
N LYS A 355 4.85 -25.65 -1.70
CA LYS A 355 5.41 -26.16 -2.95
C LYS A 355 6.91 -25.94 -3.02
N GLU A 356 7.64 -27.00 -3.33
CA GLU A 356 9.08 -26.95 -3.59
C GLU A 356 9.40 -25.96 -4.72
N SER A 357 10.32 -25.04 -4.42
CA SER A 357 10.84 -24.07 -5.38
C SER A 357 11.73 -24.75 -6.43
N LEU A 358 11.62 -24.30 -7.68
CA LEU A 358 12.57 -24.68 -8.72
C LEU A 358 13.94 -24.06 -8.45
N HIS A 359 14.99 -24.77 -8.86
CA HIS A 359 16.36 -24.26 -8.81
C HIS A 359 16.50 -23.00 -9.67
N GLU A 360 17.52 -22.19 -9.38
CA GLU A 360 17.78 -20.97 -10.14
C GLU A 360 18.07 -21.27 -11.61
N GLY A 361 17.41 -20.54 -12.52
CA GLY A 361 17.51 -20.72 -13.96
C GLY A 361 16.60 -21.82 -14.54
N GLU A 362 16.11 -22.74 -13.72
CA GLU A 362 15.24 -23.82 -14.17
C GLU A 362 13.87 -23.33 -14.62
N GLY A 363 13.30 -22.33 -13.93
CA GLY A 363 11.98 -21.80 -14.26
C GLY A 363 11.96 -21.15 -15.64
N ILE A 364 12.93 -20.28 -15.92
CA ILE A 364 13.04 -19.66 -17.25
C ILE A 364 13.39 -20.67 -18.35
N TYR A 365 14.25 -21.66 -18.06
CA TYR A 365 14.52 -22.75 -19.00
C TYR A 365 13.24 -23.48 -19.39
N ARG A 366 12.45 -23.91 -18.40
CA ARG A 366 11.19 -24.61 -18.63
C ARG A 366 10.17 -23.73 -19.37
N PHE A 367 10.11 -22.42 -19.10
CA PHE A 367 9.29 -21.49 -19.88
C PHE A 367 9.65 -21.48 -21.37
N HIS A 368 10.94 -21.36 -21.73
CA HIS A 368 11.35 -21.34 -23.14
C HIS A 368 11.08 -22.64 -23.90
N HIS A 369 10.94 -23.76 -23.19
CA HIS A 369 10.71 -25.08 -23.78
C HIS A 369 9.26 -25.56 -23.69
N ASP A 370 8.36 -24.79 -23.07
CA ASP A 370 6.94 -25.16 -22.99
C ASP A 370 6.18 -24.78 -24.27
N SER A 371 5.92 -25.77 -25.11
CA SER A 371 5.19 -25.60 -26.38
C SER A 371 3.73 -25.19 -26.22
N ARG A 372 3.16 -25.28 -25.01
CA ARG A 372 1.78 -24.85 -24.69
C ARG A 372 1.67 -23.33 -24.51
N LEU A 373 2.78 -22.61 -24.38
CA LEU A 373 2.78 -21.14 -24.33
C LEU A 373 2.36 -20.55 -25.68
N ASP A 374 1.41 -19.60 -25.64
CA ASP A 374 0.96 -18.94 -26.84
C ASP A 374 2.05 -18.01 -27.43
N LYS A 375 1.78 -17.44 -28.60
CA LYS A 375 2.74 -16.54 -29.27
C LYS A 375 3.02 -15.29 -28.43
N GLU A 376 2.03 -14.77 -27.71
CA GLU A 376 2.21 -13.56 -26.92
C GLU A 376 3.09 -13.81 -25.70
N ALA A 377 2.80 -14.85 -24.92
CA ALA A 377 3.59 -15.27 -23.76
C ALA A 377 5.04 -15.55 -24.16
N ARG A 378 5.26 -16.28 -25.27
CA ARG A 378 6.60 -16.50 -25.81
C ARG A 378 7.30 -15.20 -26.20
N ASN A 379 6.61 -14.30 -26.92
CA ASN A 379 7.17 -12.99 -27.26
C ASN A 379 7.60 -12.20 -26.01
N ARG A 380 6.83 -12.27 -24.91
CA ARG A 380 7.20 -11.59 -23.66
C ARG A 380 8.46 -12.19 -23.01
N LEU A 381 8.69 -13.49 -23.14
CA LEU A 381 9.93 -14.12 -22.66
C LEU A 381 11.17 -13.65 -23.42
N TYR A 382 11.06 -13.42 -24.74
CA TYR A 382 12.17 -12.88 -25.55
C TYR A 382 12.41 -11.38 -25.35
N TYR A 383 11.38 -10.64 -24.95
CA TYR A 383 11.45 -9.19 -24.69
C TYR A 383 10.92 -8.85 -23.30
N PRO A 384 11.60 -9.28 -22.22
CA PRO A 384 11.07 -9.21 -20.87
C PRO A 384 11.17 -7.80 -20.25
N VAL A 385 12.01 -6.93 -20.78
CA VAL A 385 12.22 -5.56 -20.26
C VAL A 385 11.50 -4.55 -21.16
N PRO A 386 10.67 -3.63 -20.61
CA PRO A 386 10.22 -3.51 -19.21
C PRO A 386 8.99 -4.38 -18.90
N ALA A 387 8.58 -5.25 -19.82
CA ALA A 387 7.31 -5.97 -19.79
C ALA A 387 7.02 -6.67 -18.45
N PHE A 388 7.99 -7.38 -17.87
CA PHE A 388 7.82 -8.13 -16.61
C PHE A 388 7.85 -7.25 -15.35
N LEU A 389 8.02 -5.93 -15.48
CA LEU A 389 7.76 -4.97 -14.40
C LEU A 389 6.34 -4.40 -14.46
N GLN A 390 5.58 -4.66 -15.53
CA GLN A 390 4.25 -4.10 -15.74
C GLN A 390 3.19 -5.07 -15.19
N PRO A 391 2.40 -4.67 -14.18
CA PRO A 391 1.38 -5.52 -13.58
C PRO A 391 0.36 -6.09 -14.58
N MET A 392 -0.07 -5.28 -15.56
CA MET A 392 -0.97 -5.71 -16.63
C MET A 392 -0.38 -6.87 -17.46
N VAL A 393 0.91 -6.80 -17.78
CA VAL A 393 1.59 -7.88 -18.54
C VAL A 393 1.75 -9.12 -17.67
N LEU A 394 2.21 -8.95 -16.42
CA LEU A 394 2.36 -10.05 -15.47
C LEU A 394 1.04 -10.78 -15.26
N ARG A 395 -0.06 -10.06 -15.03
CA ARG A 395 -1.40 -10.66 -14.86
C ARG A 395 -1.79 -11.55 -16.04
N ARG A 396 -1.57 -11.08 -17.27
CA ARG A 396 -1.91 -11.84 -18.49
C ARG A 396 -1.02 -13.06 -18.65
N PHE A 397 0.29 -12.91 -18.45
CA PHE A 397 1.26 -14.00 -18.53
C PHE A 397 0.99 -15.08 -17.47
N ILE A 398 0.82 -14.68 -16.20
CA ILE A 398 0.55 -15.60 -15.09
C ILE A 398 -0.78 -16.33 -15.29
N LYS A 399 -1.84 -15.60 -15.70
CA LYS A 399 -3.13 -16.24 -16.03
C LYS A 399 -2.99 -17.29 -17.11
N HIS A 400 -2.20 -17.02 -18.15
CA HIS A 400 -1.93 -17.98 -19.23
C HIS A 400 -1.15 -19.19 -18.75
N CYS A 401 -0.02 -18.99 -18.05
CA CYS A 401 0.77 -20.09 -17.50
C CYS A 401 -0.07 -20.97 -16.55
N PHE A 402 -0.88 -20.35 -15.71
CA PHE A 402 -1.77 -21.05 -14.79
C PHE A 402 -2.84 -21.87 -15.54
N SER A 403 -3.44 -21.34 -16.62
CA SER A 403 -4.47 -22.06 -17.38
C SER A 403 -3.95 -23.27 -18.15
N ILE A 404 -2.66 -23.30 -18.50
CA ILE A 404 -2.00 -24.46 -19.13
C ILE A 404 -1.37 -25.42 -18.09
N GLY A 405 -1.65 -25.23 -16.81
CA GLY A 405 -1.31 -26.17 -15.74
C GLY A 405 0.02 -25.92 -15.02
N TRP A 406 0.61 -24.72 -15.13
CA TRP A 406 1.74 -24.39 -14.26
C TRP A 406 1.29 -24.17 -12.83
N HIS A 407 2.06 -24.71 -11.88
CA HIS A 407 1.88 -24.39 -10.49
C HIS A 407 2.28 -22.92 -10.22
N PRO A 408 1.48 -22.12 -9.50
CA PRO A 408 1.78 -20.71 -9.22
C PRO A 408 3.18 -20.44 -8.67
N LYS A 409 3.66 -21.25 -7.72
CA LYS A 409 5.05 -21.15 -7.19
C LYS A 409 6.10 -21.25 -8.30
N HIS A 410 5.92 -22.17 -9.24
CA HIS A 410 6.85 -22.38 -10.36
C HIS A 410 6.77 -21.26 -11.40
N ILE A 411 5.58 -20.66 -11.58
CA ILE A 411 5.44 -19.42 -12.36
C ILE A 411 6.28 -18.31 -11.72
N GLY A 412 6.20 -18.17 -10.40
CA GLY A 412 7.00 -17.22 -9.63
C GLY A 412 8.51 -17.47 -9.75
N ASN A 413 8.96 -18.73 -9.68
CA ASN A 413 10.37 -19.08 -9.89
C ASN A 413 10.87 -18.69 -11.30
N GLY A 414 10.06 -18.89 -12.34
CA GLY A 414 10.44 -18.46 -13.68
C GLY A 414 10.50 -16.93 -13.83
N ILE A 415 9.60 -16.18 -13.19
CA ILE A 415 9.66 -14.71 -13.16
C ILE A 415 10.89 -14.22 -12.36
N ARG A 416 11.22 -14.86 -11.23
CA ARG A 416 12.45 -14.60 -10.46
C ARG A 416 13.69 -14.75 -11.36
N ASP A 417 13.76 -15.84 -12.12
CA ASP A 417 14.91 -16.09 -13.01
C ASP A 417 15.02 -15.01 -14.10
N ILE A 418 13.89 -14.56 -14.66
CA ILE A 418 13.86 -13.43 -15.60
C ILE A 418 14.41 -12.16 -14.95
N TYR A 419 13.99 -11.84 -13.72
CA TYR A 419 14.48 -10.68 -12.97
C TYR A 419 15.98 -10.72 -12.70
N LYS A 420 16.57 -11.92 -12.50
CA LYS A 420 18.00 -12.08 -12.25
C LYS A 420 18.87 -12.02 -13.52
N GLN A 421 18.36 -12.49 -14.65
CA GLN A 421 19.13 -12.60 -15.89
C GLN A 421 19.11 -11.35 -16.78
N ASN A 422 18.18 -10.43 -16.53
CA ASN A 422 17.97 -9.27 -17.40
C ASN A 422 18.28 -7.95 -16.69
N GLU A 423 18.74 -6.97 -17.47
CA GLU A 423 19.04 -5.63 -16.98
C GLU A 423 17.76 -4.80 -16.82
N PHE A 424 17.06 -5.00 -15.71
CA PHE A 424 15.99 -4.10 -15.31
C PHE A 424 16.55 -2.86 -14.62
N ARG A 425 16.03 -1.67 -14.96
CA ARG A 425 16.23 -0.43 -14.19
C ARG A 425 15.37 -0.42 -12.92
N PHE A 426 15.34 -1.53 -12.20
CA PHE A 426 14.60 -1.72 -10.95
C PHE A 426 15.60 -2.12 -9.85
N PRO A 427 15.53 -1.55 -8.64
CA PRO A 427 16.54 -1.75 -7.60
C PRO A 427 16.33 -3.08 -6.86
N PHE A 428 16.54 -4.22 -7.53
CA PHE A 428 16.39 -5.56 -6.95
C PHE A 428 17.31 -5.83 -5.74
N HIS A 429 18.40 -5.07 -5.59
CA HIS A 429 19.22 -5.08 -4.37
C HIS A 429 18.47 -4.60 -3.11
N LYS A 430 17.34 -3.90 -3.25
CA LYS A 430 16.43 -3.47 -2.17
C LYS A 430 15.14 -4.30 -2.11
N TYR A 431 14.80 -4.97 -3.21
CA TYR A 431 13.55 -5.68 -3.38
C TYR A 431 13.86 -7.06 -3.94
N PRO A 432 14.04 -8.09 -3.07
CA PRO A 432 14.44 -9.42 -3.50
C PRO A 432 13.59 -9.95 -4.68
N PRO A 433 14.22 -10.32 -5.82
CA PRO A 433 13.53 -10.83 -6.99
C PRO A 433 12.55 -11.96 -6.71
N GLU A 434 12.92 -12.91 -5.85
CA GLU A 434 12.09 -14.06 -5.50
C GLU A 434 10.78 -13.64 -4.83
N THR A 435 10.85 -12.73 -3.85
CA THR A 435 9.66 -12.27 -3.13
C THR A 435 8.71 -11.52 -4.04
N LYS A 436 9.23 -10.64 -4.88
CA LYS A 436 8.41 -9.85 -5.80
C LYS A 436 7.73 -10.74 -6.85
N ALA A 437 8.49 -11.68 -7.41
CA ALA A 437 7.99 -12.62 -8.41
C ALA A 437 6.90 -13.54 -7.83
N ASN A 438 7.15 -14.13 -6.66
CA ASN A 438 6.21 -15.02 -6.00
C ASN A 438 4.96 -14.29 -5.52
N PHE A 439 5.08 -13.03 -5.06
CA PHE A 439 3.93 -12.18 -4.75
C PHE A 439 2.98 -12.03 -5.94
N TYR A 440 3.48 -11.60 -7.10
CA TYR A 440 2.62 -11.42 -8.28
C TYR A 440 2.08 -12.74 -8.81
N ALA A 441 2.90 -13.80 -8.84
CA ALA A 441 2.47 -15.11 -9.29
C ALA A 441 1.33 -15.66 -8.43
N ARG A 442 1.44 -15.54 -7.09
CA ARG A 442 0.41 -15.96 -6.14
C ARG A 442 -0.87 -15.14 -6.32
N LEU A 443 -0.77 -13.82 -6.26
CA LEU A 443 -1.91 -12.92 -6.35
C LEU A 443 -2.69 -13.09 -7.66
N TYR A 444 -2.01 -13.07 -8.80
CA TYR A 444 -2.69 -13.16 -10.09
C TYR A 444 -3.18 -14.57 -10.43
N SER A 445 -2.56 -15.61 -9.86
CA SER A 445 -3.13 -16.97 -9.94
C SER A 445 -4.38 -17.09 -9.08
N ALA A 446 -4.38 -16.55 -7.86
CA ALA A 446 -5.57 -16.49 -7.00
C ALA A 446 -6.73 -15.75 -7.67
N MET A 447 -6.45 -14.62 -8.34
CA MET A 447 -7.44 -13.89 -9.14
C MET A 447 -7.93 -14.66 -10.38
N ALA A 448 -7.08 -15.49 -10.98
CA ALA A 448 -7.44 -16.30 -12.14
C ALA A 448 -8.30 -17.51 -11.76
N MET A 449 -8.15 -18.02 -10.53
CA MET A 449 -9.06 -19.00 -9.97
C MET A 449 -10.41 -18.35 -9.68
N ASN A 450 -11.51 -19.10 -9.90
CA ASN A 450 -12.89 -18.60 -9.87
C ASN A 450 -13.18 -17.69 -8.64
N PRO A 451 -13.80 -16.50 -8.81
CA PRO A 451 -14.12 -15.56 -7.71
C PRO A 451 -14.96 -16.12 -6.54
N SER A 452 -15.45 -17.36 -6.59
CA SER A 452 -16.09 -18.07 -5.47
C SER A 452 -15.11 -18.60 -4.38
N LEU A 453 -13.84 -18.19 -4.37
CA LEU A 453 -12.81 -18.67 -3.42
C LEU A 453 -12.63 -17.80 -2.18
N VAL A 454 -13.12 -16.56 -2.22
CA VAL A 454 -12.98 -15.63 -1.10
C VAL A 454 -14.02 -15.88 0.00
N GLU A 455 -15.03 -16.71 -0.30
CA GLU A 455 -16.09 -17.16 0.62
C GLU A 455 -15.77 -18.48 1.31
#